data_AF-A0A949SP90-F1
#
_entry.id   AF-A0A949SP90-F1
#
_cell.length_a   1.000
_cell.length_b   1.000
_cell.length_c   1.000
_cell.angle_alpha   90.00
_cell.angle_beta   90.00
_cell.angle_gamma   90.00
#
_symmetry.space_group_name_H-M   'P 1'
#
loop_
_entity.id
_entity.type
_entity.pdbx_description
1 polymer ?
#
loop_
_entity_poly.entity_id
_entity_poly.type
_entity_poly.pdbx_seq_one_letter_code
_entity_poly.pdbx_strand_id
1 'polypeptide(L)'
;MAYYLLKLFLSAGVIVAVTEIAKRNNAAASIIHSLPLTSLLAFIWLYAETRDSALIGRHAFGTFWFVLPTLPMFLLMPWLIRKLGGFWPAFGAGILLTVILYFLTMALLKKTGVEL
;
A
#
# COMPACT_ATOMS: atom_id res chain seq x y z
N MET A 1 -3.24 25.57 -7.31
CA MET A 1 -2.44 24.79 -8.29
C MET A 1 -1.09 24.35 -7.73
N ALA A 2 -0.22 25.28 -7.28
CA ALA A 2 1.11 24.96 -6.73
C ALA A 2 1.09 23.91 -5.60
N TYR A 3 0.11 23.99 -4.70
CA TYR A 3 -0.07 23.02 -3.62
C TYR A 3 -0.32 21.59 -4.11
N TYR A 4 -1.17 21.40 -5.14
CA TYR A 4 -1.41 20.08 -5.74
C TYR A 4 -0.20 19.56 -6.51
N LEU A 5 0.54 20.44 -7.19
CA LEU A 5 1.78 20.08 -7.86
C LEU A 5 2.83 19.60 -6.84
N LEU A 6 2.95 20.28 -5.69
CA LEU A 6 3.85 19.85 -4.63
C LEU A 6 3.50 18.45 -4.12
N LYS A 7 2.22 18.17 -3.84
CA LYS A 7 1.76 16.82 -3.46
C LYS A 7 2.15 15.79 -4.51
N LEU A 8 1.89 16.10 -5.78
CA LEU A 8 2.17 15.20 -6.90
C LEU A 8 3.67 14.90 -7.03
N PHE A 9 4.53 15.91 -6.99
CA PHE A 9 5.98 15.73 -7.11
C PHE A 9 6.57 15.01 -5.89
N LEU A 10 6.09 15.28 -4.68
CA LEU A 10 6.54 14.56 -3.50
C LEU A 10 6.12 13.08 -3.55
N SER A 11 4.86 12.79 -3.91
CA SER A 11 4.37 11.41 -4.04
C SER A 11 5.10 10.65 -5.16
N ALA A 12 5.27 11.25 -6.33
CA ALA A 12 6.03 10.65 -7.43
C ALA A 12 7.52 10.48 -7.06
N GLY A 13 8.09 11.46 -6.35
CA GLY A 13 9.47 11.43 -5.86
C GLY A 13 9.74 10.24 -4.95
N VAL A 14 8.79 9.86 -4.07
CA VAL A 14 8.90 8.64 -3.26
C VAL A 14 9.01 7.39 -4.12
N ILE A 15 8.15 7.26 -5.14
CA ILE A 15 8.17 6.11 -6.06
C ILE A 15 9.52 6.03 -6.78
N VAL A 16 9.96 7.14 -7.37
CA VAL A 16 11.25 7.23 -8.06
C VAL A 16 12.39 6.85 -7.11
N ALA A 17 12.44 7.45 -5.92
CA ALA A 17 13.48 7.18 -4.94
C ALA A 17 13.56 5.69 -4.59
N VAL A 18 12.43 5.03 -4.29
CA VAL A 18 12.42 3.60 -3.96
C VAL A 18 12.91 2.77 -5.15
N THR A 19 12.47 3.07 -6.37
CA THR A 19 12.89 2.31 -7.56
C THR A 19 14.38 2.50 -7.89
N GLU A 20 14.94 3.70 -7.73
CA GLU A 20 16.36 3.97 -7.97
C GLU A 20 17.24 3.35 -6.89
N ILE A 21 16.79 3.36 -5.63
CA ILE A 21 17.49 2.66 -4.54
C ILE A 21 17.45 1.15 -4.79
N ALA A 22 16.32 0.58 -5.23
CA ALA A 22 16.19 -0.86 -5.48
C ALA A 22 17.19 -1.37 -6.53
N LYS A 23 17.47 -0.56 -7.56
CA LYS A 23 18.46 -0.88 -8.61
C LYS A 23 19.90 -0.95 -8.08
N ARG A 24 20.21 -0.20 -7.00
CA ARG A 24 21.56 -0.12 -6.42
C ARG A 24 21.73 -1.01 -5.19
N ASN A 25 20.73 -1.06 -4.31
CA ASN A 25 20.69 -1.82 -3.06
C ASN A 25 19.25 -2.27 -2.77
N ASN A 26 18.95 -3.52 -3.12
CA ASN A 26 17.63 -4.11 -2.93
C ASN A 26 17.24 -4.24 -1.44
N ALA A 27 18.20 -4.52 -0.54
CA ALA A 27 17.90 -4.64 0.89
C ALA A 27 17.46 -3.30 1.50
N ALA A 28 18.18 -2.22 1.19
CA ALA A 28 17.79 -0.88 1.60
C ALA A 28 16.43 -0.47 1.02
N ALA A 29 16.19 -0.77 -0.25
CA ALA A 29 14.90 -0.50 -0.88
C ALA A 29 13.76 -1.28 -0.24
N SER A 30 13.98 -2.53 0.14
CA SER A 30 12.96 -3.36 0.81
C SER A 30 12.57 -2.80 2.18
N ILE A 31 13.55 -2.28 2.95
CA ILE A 31 13.27 -1.58 4.21
C ILE A 31 12.44 -0.33 3.96
N ILE A 32 12.83 0.51 2.99
CA ILE A 32 12.10 1.74 2.69
C ILE A 32 10.69 1.43 2.16
N HIS A 33 10.54 0.44 1.29
CA HIS A 33 9.26 0.03 0.72
C HIS A 33 8.33 -0.63 1.74
N SER A 34 8.87 -1.21 2.82
CA SER A 34 8.07 -1.73 3.94
C SER A 34 7.38 -0.63 4.74
N LEU A 35 7.87 0.61 4.66
CA LEU A 35 7.24 1.75 5.31
C LEU A 35 5.99 2.17 4.52
N PRO A 36 4.87 2.48 5.19
CA PRO A 36 3.65 2.94 4.54
C PRO A 36 3.76 4.43 4.16
N LEU A 37 4.79 4.79 3.37
CA LEU A 37 5.11 6.19 3.04
C LEU A 37 3.94 6.92 2.37
N THR A 38 3.18 6.22 1.53
CA THR A 38 1.97 6.76 0.90
C THR A 38 0.92 7.13 1.93
N SER A 39 0.66 6.26 2.91
CA SER A 39 -0.28 6.52 4.01
C SER A 39 0.21 7.63 4.93
N LEU A 40 1.52 7.64 5.26
CA LEU A 40 2.11 8.70 6.09
C LEU A 40 1.97 10.08 5.43
N LEU A 41 2.28 10.17 4.14
CA LEU A 41 2.07 11.40 3.36
C LEU A 41 0.59 11.78 3.33
N ALA A 42 -0.32 10.82 3.10
CA ALA A 42 -1.75 11.07 3.12
C ALA A 42 -2.22 11.63 4.47
N PHE A 43 -1.74 11.10 5.60
CA PHE A 43 -2.08 11.62 6.94
C PHE A 43 -1.57 13.04 7.16
N ILE A 44 -0.35 13.35 6.72
CA ILE A 44 0.20 14.71 6.82
C ILE A 44 -0.67 15.70 6.04
N TRP A 45 -1.03 15.36 4.80
CA TRP A 45 -1.86 16.21 3.97
C TRP A 45 -3.27 16.36 4.51
N LEU A 46 -3.88 15.25 4.93
CA LEU A 46 -5.22 15.25 5.48
C LEU A 46 -5.28 16.09 6.75
N TYR A 47 -4.31 15.93 7.66
CA TYR A 47 -4.23 16.76 8.86
C TYR A 47 -4.04 18.24 8.53
N ALA A 48 -3.16 18.55 7.57
CA ALA A 48 -2.89 19.92 7.18
C ALA A 48 -4.16 20.63 6.67
N GLU A 49 -5.05 19.90 6.01
CA GLU A 49 -6.30 20.40 5.44
C GLU A 49 -7.46 20.42 6.43
N THR A 50 -7.64 19.37 7.23
CA THR A 50 -8.83 19.20 8.08
C THR A 50 -8.59 19.59 9.52
N ARG A 51 -7.34 19.51 10.00
CA ARG A 51 -6.95 19.59 11.41
C ARG A 51 -7.71 18.60 12.32
N ASP A 52 -8.26 17.52 11.73
CA ASP A 52 -9.06 16.52 12.43
C ASP A 52 -8.23 15.27 12.75
N SER A 53 -7.75 15.19 14.00
CA SER A 53 -7.03 14.02 14.51
C SER A 53 -7.89 12.77 14.63
N ALA A 54 -9.21 12.90 14.86
CA ALA A 54 -10.10 11.76 14.96
C ALA A 54 -10.32 11.11 13.58
N LEU A 55 -10.41 11.92 12.52
CA LEU A 55 -10.43 11.43 11.14
C LEU A 55 -9.18 10.63 10.80
N ILE A 56 -8.01 11.10 11.21
CA ILE A 56 -6.74 10.39 10.99
C ILE A 56 -6.74 9.07 11.73
N GLY A 57 -7.21 9.05 12.99
CA GLY A 57 -7.34 7.82 13.78
C GLY A 57 -8.21 6.76 13.10
N ARG A 58 -9.39 7.15 12.60
CA ARG A 58 -10.27 6.25 11.84
C ARG A 58 -9.61 5.74 10.56
N HIS A 59 -8.99 6.63 9.79
CA HIS A 59 -8.27 6.23 8.57
C HIS A 59 -7.10 5.30 8.85
N ALA A 60 -6.34 5.52 9.92
CA ALA A 60 -5.25 4.65 10.32
C ALA A 60 -5.76 3.26 10.72
N PHE A 61 -6.85 3.19 11.48
CA PHE A 61 -7.49 1.92 11.86
C PHE A 61 -8.01 1.14 10.65
N GLY A 62 -8.69 1.83 9.71
CA GLY A 62 -9.12 1.22 8.45
C GLY A 62 -7.93 0.72 7.62
N THR A 63 -6.88 1.53 7.51
CA THR A 63 -5.66 1.17 6.77
C THR A 63 -5.01 -0.08 7.35
N PHE A 64 -4.96 -0.24 8.68
CA PHE A 64 -4.42 -1.44 9.33
C PHE A 64 -5.10 -2.72 8.82
N TRP A 65 -6.43 -2.75 8.80
CA TRP A 65 -7.19 -3.92 8.34
C TRP A 65 -7.01 -4.20 6.85
N PHE A 66 -6.90 -3.15 6.03
CA PHE A 66 -6.70 -3.30 4.59
C PHE A 66 -5.26 -3.62 4.20
N VAL A 67 -4.27 -3.36 5.04
CA VAL A 67 -2.88 -3.81 4.76
C VAL A 67 -2.76 -5.33 4.84
N LEU A 68 -3.44 -5.98 5.79
CA LEU A 68 -3.38 -7.44 6.00
C LEU A 68 -3.61 -8.28 4.72
N PRO A 69 -4.70 -8.08 3.95
CA PRO A 69 -4.94 -8.83 2.71
C PRO A 69 -3.94 -8.54 1.59
N THR A 70 -3.10 -7.51 1.68
CA THR A 70 -2.03 -7.23 0.69
C THR A 70 -0.74 -8.02 0.96
N LEU A 71 -0.49 -8.42 2.21
CA LEU A 71 0.73 -9.12 2.61
C LEU A 71 0.97 -10.45 1.87
N PRO A 72 -0.06 -11.30 1.63
CA PRO A 72 0.14 -12.55 0.91
C PRO A 72 0.69 -12.38 -0.51
N MET A 73 0.35 -11.27 -1.19
CA MET A 73 0.88 -10.99 -2.53
C MET A 73 2.41 -10.87 -2.50
N PHE A 74 2.97 -10.11 -1.55
CA PHE A 74 4.42 -9.93 -1.43
C PHE A 74 5.16 -11.26 -1.21
N LEU A 75 4.59 -12.15 -0.42
CA LEU A 75 5.16 -13.47 -0.16
C LEU A 75 5.05 -14.42 -1.36
N LEU A 76 3.91 -14.39 -2.06
CA LEU A 76 3.63 -15.33 -3.16
C LEU A 76 4.22 -14.88 -4.49
N MET A 77 4.58 -13.61 -4.67
CA MET A 77 5.10 -13.11 -5.95
C MET A 77 6.31 -13.88 -6.49
N PRO A 78 7.37 -14.19 -5.71
CA PRO A 78 8.50 -14.97 -6.21
C PRO A 78 8.08 -16.35 -6.74
N TRP A 79 7.10 -16.99 -6.09
CA TRP A 79 6.57 -18.28 -6.51
C TRP A 79 5.69 -18.15 -7.76
N LEU A 80 4.83 -17.13 -7.82
CA LEU A 80 3.97 -16.86 -8.98
C LEU A 80 4.79 -16.56 -10.23
N ILE A 81 5.86 -15.77 -10.13
CA ILE A 81 6.76 -15.45 -11.26
C ILE A 81 7.33 -16.72 -11.87
N ARG A 82 7.79 -17.66 -11.02
CA ARG A 82 8.35 -18.94 -11.47
C ARG A 82 7.28 -19.85 -12.08
N LYS A 83 6.07 -19.87 -11.52
CA LYS A 83 4.99 -20.78 -11.93
C LYS A 83 4.26 -20.33 -13.20
N LEU A 84 4.09 -19.03 -13.39
CA LEU A 84 3.30 -18.45 -14.48
C LEU A 84 4.16 -17.98 -15.67
N GLY A 85 5.46 -18.31 -15.67
CA GLY A 85 6.35 -18.09 -16.82
C GLY A 85 6.81 -16.64 -17.00
N GLY A 86 6.72 -15.79 -15.97
CA GLY A 86 7.22 -14.41 -16.04
C GLY A 86 6.52 -13.44 -15.09
N PHE A 87 6.95 -12.17 -15.16
CA PHE A 87 6.45 -11.09 -14.29
C PHE A 87 4.99 -10.72 -14.56
N TRP A 88 4.62 -10.44 -15.82
CA TRP A 88 3.29 -9.89 -16.14
C TRP A 88 2.12 -10.81 -15.78
N PRO A 89 2.15 -12.12 -16.10
CA PRO A 89 1.10 -13.04 -15.67
C PRO A 89 1.03 -13.17 -14.15
N ALA A 90 2.19 -13.20 -13.49
CA ALA A 90 2.28 -13.28 -12.04
C ALA A 90 1.75 -12.03 -11.33
N PHE A 91 2.03 -10.85 -11.87
CA PHE A 91 1.52 -9.57 -11.36
C PHE A 91 0.00 -9.50 -11.50
N GLY A 92 -0.55 -9.90 -12.65
CA GLY A 92 -2.00 -10.00 -12.84
C GLY A 92 -2.66 -10.97 -11.85
N ALA A 93 -2.08 -12.15 -11.65
CA ALA A 93 -2.55 -13.12 -10.65
C ALA A 93 -2.47 -12.57 -9.22
N GLY A 94 -1.41 -11.84 -8.88
CA GLY A 94 -1.24 -11.18 -7.57
C GLY A 94 -2.30 -10.10 -7.30
N ILE A 95 -2.65 -9.31 -8.31
CA ILE A 95 -3.76 -8.34 -8.23
C ILE A 95 -5.07 -9.06 -7.96
N LEU A 96 -5.40 -10.09 -8.76
CA LEU A 96 -6.64 -10.86 -8.57
C LEU A 96 -6.71 -11.50 -7.18
N LEU A 97 -5.61 -12.07 -6.71
CA LEU A 97 -5.50 -12.62 -5.35
C LEU A 97 -5.81 -11.55 -4.31
N THR A 98 -5.19 -10.37 -4.41
CA THR A 98 -5.38 -9.28 -3.44
C THR A 98 -6.82 -8.79 -3.42
N VAL A 99 -7.45 -8.68 -4.59
CA VAL A 99 -8.88 -8.32 -4.71
C VAL A 99 -9.77 -9.35 -4.01
N ILE A 100 -9.54 -10.65 -4.24
CA ILE A 100 -10.28 -11.72 -3.56
C ILE A 100 -10.09 -11.64 -2.05
N LEU A 101 -8.85 -11.44 -1.58
CA LEU A 101 -8.55 -11.31 -0.16
C LEU A 101 -9.23 -10.08 0.45
N TYR A 102 -9.33 -8.96 -0.26
CA TYR A 102 -10.10 -7.81 0.21
C TYR A 102 -11.57 -8.13 0.44
N PHE A 103 -12.22 -8.81 -0.51
CA PHE A 103 -13.61 -9.22 -0.34
C PHE A 103 -13.79 -10.16 0.85
N LEU A 104 -12.85 -11.10 1.05
CA LEU A 104 -12.86 -11.99 2.21
C LEU A 104 -12.68 -11.22 3.52
N THR A 105 -11.71 -10.31 3.60
CA THR A 105 -11.47 -9.47 4.78
C THR A 105 -12.70 -8.62 5.09
N MET A 106 -13.30 -7.95 4.11
CA MET A 106 -14.53 -7.16 4.34
C MET A 106 -15.69 -8.03 4.85
N ALA A 107 -15.86 -9.23 4.28
CA ALA A 107 -16.89 -10.16 4.72
C ALA A 107 -16.65 -10.65 6.17
N LEU A 108 -15.39 -10.89 6.54
CA LEU A 108 -15.01 -11.28 7.90
C LEU A 108 -15.24 -10.14 8.90
N LEU A 109 -14.78 -8.92 8.58
CA LEU A 109 -14.94 -7.75 9.45
C LEU A 109 -16.40 -7.42 9.72
N LYS A 110 -17.25 -7.52 8.69
CA LYS A 110 -18.69 -7.36 8.83
C LYS A 110 -19.29 -8.41 9.78
N LYS A 111 -18.81 -9.66 9.73
CA LYS A 111 -19.28 -10.74 10.62
C LYS A 111 -18.83 -10.56 12.06
N THR A 112 -17.64 -10.01 12.29
CA THR A 112 -17.09 -9.76 13.63
C THR A 112 -17.55 -8.44 14.24
N GLY A 113 -18.38 -7.67 13.54
CA GLY A 113 -18.91 -6.39 14.04
C GLY A 113 -17.86 -5.27 14.10
N VAL A 114 -16.77 -5.38 13.34
CA VAL A 114 -15.76 -4.31 13.26
C VAL A 114 -16.29 -3.24 12.32
N GLU A 115 -16.63 -2.07 12.87
CA GLU A 115 -16.99 -0.89 12.10
C GLU A 115 -15.70 -0.16 11.67
N LEU A 116 -15.52 -0.01 10.35
CA LEU A 116 -14.39 0.70 9.73
C LEU A 116 -14.78 2.13 9.36
#